data_AF-A0A1H0TJH9-F1
#
_entry.id   AF-A0A1H0TJH9-F1
#
_cell.length_a   1.000
_cell.length_b   1.000
_cell.length_c   1.000
_cell.angle_alpha   90.00
_cell.angle_beta   90.00
_cell.angle_gamma   90.00
#
_symmetry.space_group_name_H-M   'P 1'
#
loop_
_entity.id
_entity.type
_entity.pdbx_description
1 polymer ?
#
loop_
_entity_poly.entity_id
_entity_poly.type
_entity_poly.pdbx_seq_one_letter_code
_entity_poly.pdbx_strand_id
1 'polypeptide(L)' 'KNLSGIFTILMMLAFLVDQAQQLSCWLFQAALVKGRIKRTLWELIRSTMQLFEVDSMERVLRIIVFGSKEAFKT' A
#
# COMPACT_ATOMS: atom_id res chain seq x y z
N LYS A 1 12.49 16.51 -23.87
CA LYS A 1 11.44 15.95 -24.78
C LYS A 1 11.44 14.43 -24.54
N ASN A 2 10.27 13.76 -24.47
CA ASN A 2 10.01 12.38 -23.97
C ASN A 2 9.45 12.27 -22.54
N LEU A 3 9.16 13.38 -21.86
CA LEU A 3 8.64 13.37 -20.48
C LEU A 3 7.27 12.68 -20.37
N SER A 4 6.40 12.89 -21.38
CA SER A 4 5.08 12.25 -21.45
C SER A 4 5.18 10.73 -21.57
N GLY A 5 6.07 10.21 -22.42
CA GLY A 5 6.28 8.78 -22.59
C GLY A 5 6.80 8.11 -21.31
N ILE A 6 7.76 8.74 -20.64
CA ILE A 6 8.29 8.26 -19.35
C ILE A 6 7.17 8.24 -18.29
N PHE A 7 6.35 9.29 -18.23
CA PHE A 7 5.24 9.36 -17.28
C PHE A 7 4.19 8.26 -17.53
N THR A 8 3.85 7.99 -18.79
CA THR A 8 2.94 6.90 -19.15
C THR A 8 3.48 5.54 -18.70
N ILE A 9 4.77 5.27 -18.92
CA ILE A 9 5.38 3.99 -18.51
C ILE A 9 5.38 3.86 -16.97
N LEU A 10 5.71 4.93 -16.23
CA LEU A 10 5.67 4.92 -14.77
C LEU A 10 4.25 4.68 -14.24
N MET A 11 3.24 5.28 -14.85
CA MET A 11 1.84 5.06 -14.49
C MET A 11 1.42 3.60 -14.72
N MET A 12 1.77 3.04 -15.86
CA MET A 12 1.47 1.63 -16.18
C MET A 12 2.21 0.67 -15.25
N LEU A 13 3.46 0.99 -14.90
CA LEU A 13 4.24 0.20 -13.94
C LEU A 13 3.62 0.25 -12.54
N ALA A 14 3.23 1.43 -12.06
CA ALA A 14 2.56 1.57 -10.77
C ALA A 14 1.26 0.76 -10.71
N PHE A 15 0.48 0.78 -11.80
CA PHE A 15 -0.73 -0.04 -11.91
C PHE A 15 -0.41 -1.54 -11.90
N LEU A 16 0.60 -1.98 -12.65
CA LEU A 16 1.01 -3.38 -12.68
C LEU A 16 1.45 -3.88 -11.29
N VAL A 17 2.21 -3.06 -10.55
CA VAL A 17 2.64 -3.38 -9.18
C VAL A 17 1.43 -3.51 -8.24
N ASP A 18 0.46 -2.59 -8.32
CA ASP A 18 -0.76 -2.65 -7.49
C ASP A 18 -1.59 -3.92 -7.80
N GLN A 19 -1.70 -4.29 -9.09
CA GLN A 19 -2.39 -5.52 -9.50
C GLN A 19 -1.63 -6.78 -9.06
N ALA A 20 -0.30 -6.78 -9.13
CA ALA A 20 0.51 -7.89 -8.64
C ALA A 20 0.34 -8.08 -7.12
N GLN A 21 0.37 -6.99 -6.35
CA GLN A 21 0.15 -7.03 -4.90
C GLN A 21 -1.26 -7.54 -4.55
N GLN A 22 -2.29 -7.11 -5.26
CA GLN A 22 -3.66 -7.62 -5.05
C GLN A 22 -3.79 -9.13 -5.28
N LEU A 23 -3.04 -9.70 -6.24
CA LEU A 23 -3.11 -11.11 -6.59
C LEU A 23 -2.25 -12.00 -5.68
N SER A 24 -1.05 -11.57 -5.31
CA SER A 24 -0.07 -12.42 -4.63
C SER A 24 0.16 -12.11 -3.16
N CYS A 25 -0.19 -10.91 -2.68
CA CYS A 25 0.13 -10.50 -1.31
C CYS A 25 -1.06 -10.71 -0.36
N TRP A 26 -0.96 -11.75 0.47
CA TRP A 26 -1.96 -12.05 1.51
C TRP A 26 -2.17 -10.88 2.48
N LEU A 27 -1.10 -10.13 2.80
CA LEU A 27 -1.18 -8.98 3.72
C LEU A 27 -1.94 -7.81 3.09
N PHE A 28 -1.76 -7.58 1.79
CA PHE A 28 -2.54 -6.58 1.04
C PHE A 28 -4.02 -6.98 0.98
N GLN A 29 -4.32 -8.26 0.75
CA GLN A 29 -5.69 -8.79 0.75
C GLN A 29 -6.34 -8.62 2.12
N ALA A 30 -5.63 -8.94 3.21
CA ALA A 30 -6.11 -8.73 4.58
C ALA A 30 -6.37 -7.25 4.88
N ALA A 31 -5.48 -6.35 4.43
CA ALA A 31 -5.65 -4.92 4.57
C ALA A 31 -6.87 -4.41 3.78
N LEU A 32 -7.10 -4.94 2.57
CA LEU A 32 -8.26 -4.61 1.74
C LEU A 32 -9.58 -5.05 2.39
N VAL A 33 -9.62 -6.23 3.04
CA VAL A 33 -10.79 -6.66 3.81
C VAL A 33 -11.10 -5.66 4.94
N LYS A 34 -10.07 -5.15 5.63
CA LYS A 34 -10.24 -4.14 6.69
C LYS A 34 -10.67 -2.78 6.14
N GLY A 35 -10.09 -2.37 5.01
CA GLY A 35 -10.44 -1.14 4.30
C GLY A 35 -11.78 -1.19 3.57
N ARG A 36 -12.38 -2.37 3.39
CA ARG A 36 -13.59 -2.68 2.61
C ARG A 36 -13.53 -2.36 1.11
N ILE A 37 -13.03 -1.18 0.75
CA ILE A 37 -12.89 -0.70 -0.63
C ILE A 37 -11.48 -0.15 -0.87
N LYS A 38 -11.03 -0.19 -2.12
CA LYS A 38 -9.67 0.25 -2.51
C LYS A 38 -9.38 1.69 -2.13
N ARG A 39 -10.36 2.60 -2.29
CA ARG A 39 -10.20 4.01 -1.93
C ARG A 39 -9.86 4.19 -0.45
N THR A 40 -10.62 3.55 0.43
CA THR A 40 -10.42 3.62 1.88
C THR A 40 -9.12 2.95 2.30
N LEU A 41 -8.73 1.84 1.66
CA LEU A 41 -7.40 1.26 1.87
C LEU A 41 -6.28 2.27 1.52
N TRP A 42 -6.41 2.98 0.40
CA TRP A 42 -5.45 4.01 0.01
C TRP A 42 -5.38 5.17 1.01
N GLU A 43 -6.54 5.61 1.52
CA GLU A 43 -6.62 6.63 2.57
C GLU A 43 -5.96 6.16 3.89
N LEU A 44 -6.12 4.88 4.25
CA LEU A 44 -5.48 4.27 5.42
C LEU A 44 -3.96 4.17 5.25
N ILE A 45 -3.48 3.75 4.08
CA ILE A 45 -2.04 3.72 3.74
C ILE A 45 -1.45 5.12 3.89
N ARG A 46 -2.09 6.13 3.28
CA ARG A 46 -1.64 7.52 3.36
C ARG A 46 -1.63 8.03 4.80
N SER A 47 -2.70 7.79 5.54
CA SER A 47 -2.79 8.18 6.95
C SER A 47 -1.67 7.53 7.78
N THR A 48 -1.42 6.25 7.56
CA THR A 48 -0.37 5.50 8.27
C THR A 48 1.02 6.11 8.01
N MET A 49 1.33 6.46 6.76
CA MET A 49 2.59 7.11 6.41
C MET A 49 2.72 8.54 6.99
N GLN A 50 1.60 9.22 7.24
CA GLN A 50 1.62 10.55 7.87
C GLN A 50 1.73 10.48 9.40
N LEU A 51 1.18 9.42 10.00
CA LEU A 51 1.11 9.23 11.46
C LEU A 51 2.34 8.50 12.02
N PHE A 52 3.02 7.68 11.21
CA PHE A 52 4.11 6.82 11.66
C PHE A 52 5.32 6.92 10.73
N GLU A 53 6.52 6.91 11.32
CA GLU A 53 7.75 6.69 10.57
C GLU A 53 7.85 5.20 10.20
N VAL A 54 7.78 4.92 8.90
CA VAL A 54 7.71 3.57 8.34
C VAL A 54 8.81 3.38 7.31
N ASP A 55 9.58 2.31 7.45
CA ASP A 55 10.68 1.93 6.57
C ASP A 55 10.23 1.13 5.33
N SER A 56 9.04 0.54 5.39
CA SER A 56 8.57 -0.39 4.36
C SER A 56 7.05 -0.40 4.21
N MET A 57 6.61 -0.74 3.00
CA MET A 57 5.18 -0.93 2.70
C MET A 57 4.58 -2.11 3.48
N GLU A 58 5.40 -3.12 3.79
CA GLU A 58 4.97 -4.24 4.64
C GLU A 58 4.58 -3.73 6.03
N ARG A 59 5.39 -2.86 6.63
CA ARG A 59 5.09 -2.27 7.95
C ARG A 59 3.80 -1.45 7.91
N VAL A 60 3.59 -0.68 6.85
CA VAL A 60 2.32 0.05 6.63
C VAL A 60 1.12 -0.91 6.63
N LEU A 61 1.19 -1.96 5.81
CA LEU A 61 0.10 -2.94 5.71
C LEU A 61 -0.08 -3.72 7.02
N ARG A 62 0.98 -4.05 7.75
CA ARG A 62 0.89 -4.67 9.09
C ARG A 62 0.21 -3.75 10.10
N ILE A 63 0.54 -2.46 10.12
CA ILE A 63 -0.13 -1.47 10.98
C ILE A 63 -1.63 -1.42 10.65
N ILE A 64 -1.97 -1.43 9.35
CA ILE A 64 -3.37 -1.46 8.93
C ILE A 64 -4.05 -2.75 9.41
N VAL A 65 -3.46 -3.92 9.19
CA VAL A 65 -4.09 -5.22 9.52
C VAL A 65 -4.16 -5.45 11.04
N PHE A 66 -3.01 -5.41 11.73
CA PHE A 66 -2.85 -5.81 13.13
C PHE A 66 -2.89 -4.65 14.13
N GLY A 67 -2.75 -3.40 13.66
CA GLY A 67 -2.63 -2.22 14.51
C GLY A 67 -1.17 -1.87 14.83
N SER A 68 -0.94 -0.63 15.27
CA SER A 68 0.42 -0.10 15.49
C SER A 68 1.19 -0.86 16.55
N LYS A 69 0.57 -1.22 17.68
CA LYS A 69 1.23 -1.91 18.80
C LYS A 69 1.84 -3.26 18.41
N GLU A 70 1.16 -3.99 17.52
CA GLU A 70 1.60 -5.31 17.06
C GLU A 70 2.62 -5.17 15.91
N ALA A 71 2.48 -4.16 15.07
CA ALA A 71 3.34 -3.95 13.91
C ALA A 71 4.76 -3.44 14.22
N PHE A 72 4.97 -2.81 15.37
CA PHE A 72 6.31 -2.37 15.85
C PHE A 72 7.01 -3.40 16.74
N LYS A 73 6.41 -4.57 16.98
CA LYS A 73 6.90 -5.58 17.92
C LYS A 73 7.93 -6.56 17.33
N THR A 74 8.19 -6.45 16.03
CA THR A 74 9.19 -7.20 15.24
C THR A 74 10.24 -6.27 14.69
#